data_AF-A0A937P0W0-F1
#
_entry.id   AF-A0A937P0W0-F1
#
_cell.length_a   1.000
_cell.length_b   1.000
_cell.length_c   1.000
_cell.angle_alpha   90.00
_cell.angle_beta   90.00
_cell.angle_gamma   90.00
#
_symmetry.space_group_name_H-M   'P 1'
#
loop_
_entity.id
_entity.type
_entity.pdbx_description
1 polymer ?
#
loop_
_entity_poly.entity_id
_entity_poly.type
_entity_poly.pdbx_seq_one_letter_code
_entity_poly.pdbx_strand_id
1 'polypeptide(L)'
;MLKKIMPSPLPETPGEMLIALREVLQSLALLGLWRAKFFNHTAFYGGTALRILYGLDRLLNEAINNLDINAARKEVAPFIKDARKLDIWSKDFFRSAAQMIVVI
;
A
#
# COMPACT_ATOMS: atom_id res chain seq x y z
N MET A 1 15.15 4.81 -8.08
CA MET A 1 14.10 3.89 -7.62
C MET A 1 14.62 2.89 -6.59
N LEU A 2 15.70 2.14 -6.89
CA LEU A 2 16.26 1.12 -5.98
C LEU A 2 16.67 1.63 -4.59
N LYS A 3 17.26 2.84 -4.49
CA LYS A 3 17.62 3.47 -3.20
C LYS A 3 16.43 3.75 -2.27
N LYS A 4 15.19 3.81 -2.78
CA LYS A 4 13.97 4.02 -1.96
C LYS A 4 13.38 2.71 -1.41
N ILE A 5 13.80 1.56 -1.93
CA ILE A 5 13.26 0.24 -1.59
C ILE A 5 14.25 -0.54 -0.70
N MET A 6 15.53 -0.15 -0.72
CA MET A 6 16.55 -0.71 0.17
C MET A 6 16.27 -0.31 1.62
N PRO A 7 16.45 -1.23 2.59
CA PRO A 7 16.34 -0.88 4.00
C PRO A 7 17.38 0.17 4.39
N SER A 8 17.02 1.02 5.35
CA SER A 8 17.91 2.01 5.96
C SER A 8 17.85 1.83 7.48
N PRO A 9 18.97 1.51 8.17
CA PRO A 9 20.32 1.37 7.63
C PRO A 9 20.49 0.17 6.67
N LEU A 10 21.59 0.18 5.91
CA LEU A 10 21.90 -0.88 4.97
C LEU A 10 22.23 -2.19 5.72
N PRO A 11 21.95 -3.37 5.12
CA PRO A 11 22.32 -4.66 5.69
C PRO A 11 23.83 -4.75 5.91
N GLU A 12 24.25 -5.21 7.09
CA GLU A 12 25.67 -5.33 7.44
C GLU A 12 26.14 -6.79 7.32
N THR A 13 25.22 -7.76 7.44
CA THR A 13 25.53 -9.19 7.32
C THR A 13 25.02 -9.82 6.03
N PRO A 14 25.64 -10.92 5.54
CA PRO A 14 25.12 -11.68 4.39
C PRO A 14 23.68 -12.16 4.58
N GLY A 15 23.29 -12.50 5.81
CA GLY A 15 21.93 -12.93 6.15
C GLY A 15 20.91 -11.80 5.99
N GLU A 16 21.23 -10.61 6.50
CA GLU A 16 20.39 -9.42 6.32
C GLU A 16 20.30 -9.00 4.84
N MET A 17 21.39 -9.12 4.09
CA MET A 17 21.40 -8.84 2.65
C MET A 17 20.46 -9.78 1.89
N LEU A 18 20.43 -11.06 2.25
CA LEU A 18 19.51 -12.04 1.66
C LEU A 18 18.04 -11.71 1.97
N ILE A 19 17.75 -11.26 3.18
CA ILE A 19 16.40 -10.80 3.58
C ILE A 19 16.00 -9.58 2.76
N ALA A 20 16.85 -8.56 2.68
CA ALA A 20 16.60 -7.36 1.90
C ALA A 20 16.35 -7.68 0.43
N LEU A 21 17.17 -8.56 -0.17
CA LEU A 21 16.97 -9.02 -1.55
C LEU A 21 15.62 -9.72 -1.73
N ARG A 22 15.26 -10.61 -0.79
CA ARG A 22 13.96 -11.31 -0.82
C ARG A 22 12.80 -10.32 -0.80
N GLU A 23 12.87 -9.28 0.02
CA GLU A 23 11.80 -8.26 0.12
C GLU A 23 11.70 -7.39 -1.13
N VAL A 24 12.83 -7.00 -1.72
CA VAL A 24 12.87 -6.29 -3.00
C VAL A 24 12.25 -7.15 -4.11
N LEU A 25 12.65 -8.43 -4.22
CA LEU A 25 12.12 -9.34 -5.24
C LEU A 25 10.62 -9.57 -5.07
N GLN A 26 10.13 -9.72 -3.84
CA GLN A 26 8.70 -9.86 -3.56
C GLN A 26 7.93 -8.59 -3.96
N SER A 27 8.48 -7.41 -3.69
CA SER A 27 7.87 -6.13 -4.08
C SER A 27 7.80 -5.98 -5.60
N LEU A 28 8.85 -6.36 -6.32
CA LEU A 28 8.89 -6.35 -7.78
C LEU A 28 7.91 -7.37 -8.38
N ALA A 29 7.80 -8.57 -7.80
CA ALA A 29 6.84 -9.57 -8.22
C ALA A 29 5.40 -9.08 -8.04
N LEU A 30 5.06 -8.52 -6.87
CA LEU A 30 3.73 -7.94 -6.61
C LEU A 30 3.40 -6.80 -7.56
N LEU A 31 4.37 -5.92 -7.83
CA LEU A 31 4.21 -4.85 -8.81
C LEU A 31 3.95 -5.40 -10.22
N GLY A 32 4.69 -6.43 -10.64
CA GLY A 32 4.49 -7.11 -11.92
C GLY A 32 3.11 -7.72 -12.05
N LEU A 33 2.66 -8.46 -11.02
CA LEU A 33 1.33 -9.05 -10.95
C LEU A 33 0.22 -8.00 -11.01
N TRP A 34 0.38 -6.90 -10.28
CA TRP A 34 -0.56 -5.78 -10.31
C TRP A 34 -0.65 -5.14 -11.71
N ARG A 35 0.48 -4.86 -12.36
CA ARG A 35 0.52 -4.29 -13.72
C ARG A 35 -0.10 -5.23 -14.75
N ALA A 36 0.02 -6.54 -14.55
CA ALA A 36 -0.60 -7.57 -15.39
C ALA A 36 -2.09 -7.80 -15.09
N LYS A 37 -2.70 -7.03 -14.16
CA LYS A 37 -4.09 -7.19 -13.70
C LYS A 37 -4.40 -8.57 -13.10
N PHE A 38 -3.38 -9.26 -12.59
CA PHE A 38 -3.49 -10.62 -12.05
C PHE A 38 -4.53 -10.71 -10.90
N PHE A 39 -4.62 -9.66 -10.08
CA PHE A 39 -5.52 -9.60 -8.92
C PHE A 39 -6.99 -9.31 -9.26
N ASN A 40 -7.35 -9.17 -10.54
CA ASN A 40 -8.76 -9.05 -10.93
C ASN A 40 -9.54 -10.37 -10.77
N HIS A 41 -8.83 -11.50 -10.78
CA HIS A 41 -9.42 -12.84 -10.74
C HIS A 41 -8.75 -13.78 -9.75
N THR A 42 -7.68 -13.35 -9.08
CA THR A 42 -6.85 -14.23 -8.25
C THR A 42 -6.56 -13.60 -6.90
N ALA A 43 -6.80 -14.35 -5.81
CA ALA A 43 -6.41 -13.98 -4.46
C ALA A 43 -5.03 -14.54 -4.10
N PHE A 44 -4.29 -13.83 -3.25
CA PHE A 44 -3.02 -14.28 -2.69
C PHE A 44 -3.25 -14.84 -1.29
N TYR A 45 -2.76 -16.05 -1.01
CA TYR A 45 -2.94 -16.72 0.27
C TYR A 45 -1.62 -17.35 0.75
N GLY A 46 -1.59 -17.76 2.02
CA GLY A 46 -0.43 -18.37 2.67
C GLY A 46 0.45 -17.39 3.45
N GLY A 47 1.57 -17.88 4.00
CA GLY A 47 2.38 -17.12 4.97
C GLY A 47 2.99 -15.81 4.43
N THR A 48 3.26 -15.73 3.13
CA THR A 48 3.71 -14.47 2.50
C THR A 48 2.59 -13.43 2.44
N ALA A 49 1.35 -13.86 2.16
CA ALA A 49 0.17 -12.99 2.17
C ALA A 49 -0.06 -12.45 3.58
N LEU A 50 -0.03 -13.34 4.58
CA LEU A 50 -0.16 -12.97 5.98
C LEU A 50 0.90 -11.95 6.37
N ARG A 51 2.19 -12.18 6.08
CA ARG A 51 3.26 -11.23 6.44
C ARG A 51 3.07 -9.84 5.83
N ILE A 52 2.57 -9.75 4.59
CA ILE A 52 2.39 -8.46 3.90
C ILE A 52 1.15 -7.72 4.42
N LEU A 53 0.08 -8.45 4.71
CA LEU A 53 -1.22 -7.87 5.07
C LEU A 53 -1.48 -7.85 6.59
N TYR A 54 -0.54 -8.36 7.39
CA TYR A 54 -0.67 -8.42 8.84
C TYR A 54 -0.82 -7.01 9.44
N GLY A 55 -1.91 -6.80 10.18
CA GLY A 55 -2.20 -5.51 10.82
C GLY A 55 -2.56 -4.39 9.84
N LEU A 56 -2.89 -4.72 8.59
CA LEU A 56 -3.30 -3.73 7.57
C LEU A 56 -4.50 -2.91 8.05
N ASP A 57 -5.46 -3.51 8.75
CA ASP A 57 -6.62 -2.84 9.32
C ASP A 57 -6.22 -1.73 10.31
N ARG A 58 -5.29 -2.03 11.22
CA ARG A 58 -4.79 -1.07 12.21
C ARG A 58 -4.01 0.06 11.53
N LEU A 59 -3.12 -0.28 10.61
CA LEU A 59 -2.30 0.69 9.88
C LEU A 59 -3.16 1.64 9.04
N LEU A 60 -4.18 1.13 8.35
CA LEU A 60 -5.12 1.95 7.60
C LEU A 60 -5.94 2.86 8.52
N ASN A 61 -6.41 2.34 9.66
CA ASN A 61 -7.14 3.15 10.62
C ASN A 61 -6.28 4.30 11.19
N GLU A 62 -5.02 4.02 11.56
CA GLU A 62 -4.08 5.06 12.02
C GLU A 62 -3.81 6.10 10.93
N ALA A 63 -3.57 5.67 9.68
CA ALA A 63 -3.36 6.57 8.56
C ALA A 63 -4.58 7.47 8.31
N ILE A 64 -5.80 6.91 8.31
CA ILE A 64 -7.04 7.66 8.11
C ILE A 64 -7.30 8.62 9.28
N ASN A 65 -7.04 8.20 10.51
CA ASN A 65 -7.21 9.04 11.69
C ASN A 65 -6.30 10.28 11.65
N ASN A 66 -5.10 10.15 11.11
CA ASN A 66 -4.13 11.24 11.00
C ASN A 66 -4.21 12.01 9.67
N LEU A 67 -5.06 11.59 8.73
CA LEU A 67 -5.18 12.21 7.42
C LEU A 67 -5.80 13.61 7.51
N ASP A 68 -5.09 14.60 6.98
CA ASP A 68 -5.67 15.91 6.63
C ASP A 68 -6.33 15.80 5.26
N ILE A 69 -7.67 15.73 5.29
CA ILE A 69 -8.50 15.63 4.09
C ILE A 69 -8.32 16.85 3.18
N ASN A 70 -8.18 18.06 3.75
CA ASN A 70 -8.07 19.28 2.96
C ASN A 70 -6.72 19.36 2.25
N ALA A 71 -5.65 18.95 2.93
CA ALA A 71 -4.32 18.85 2.30
C ALA A 71 -4.33 17.81 1.18
N ALA A 72 -4.85 16.61 1.44
CA ALA A 72 -4.95 15.54 0.44
C ALA A 72 -5.78 15.97 -0.78
N ARG A 73 -6.90 16.67 -0.58
CA ARG A 73 -7.71 17.22 -1.67
C ARG A 73 -6.91 18.20 -2.52
N LYS A 74 -6.16 19.12 -1.91
CA LYS A 74 -5.32 20.11 -2.62
C LYS A 74 -4.22 19.46 -3.45
N GLU A 75 -3.60 18.41 -2.93
CA GLU A 75 -2.54 17.68 -3.65
C GLU A 75 -3.08 16.90 -4.85
N VAL A 76 -4.29 16.34 -4.74
CA VAL A 76 -4.86 15.47 -5.77
C VAL A 76 -5.66 16.25 -6.83
N ALA A 77 -6.25 17.39 -6.47
CA ALA A 77 -7.07 18.21 -7.37
C ALA A 77 -6.43 18.51 -8.74
N PRO A 78 -5.11 18.83 -8.86
CA PRO A 78 -4.48 19.09 -10.16
C PRO A 78 -4.47 17.91 -11.14
N PHE A 79 -4.68 16.69 -10.65
CA PHE A 79 -4.63 15.47 -11.47
C PHE A 79 -6.01 14.94 -11.88
N ILE A 80 -7.10 15.60 -11.47
CA ILE A 80 -8.47 15.15 -11.73
C ILE A 80 -9.21 16.19 -12.59
N LYS A 81 -9.88 15.71 -13.66
CA LYS A 81 -10.68 16.55 -14.56
C LYS A 81 -11.81 17.30 -13.88
N ASP A 82 -12.46 16.67 -12.89
CA ASP A 82 -13.56 17.24 -12.11
C ASP A 82 -13.25 17.13 -10.62
N ALA A 83 -12.79 18.24 -10.03
CA ALA A 83 -12.41 18.30 -8.63
C ALA A 83 -13.60 18.09 -7.67
N ARG A 84 -14.85 18.28 -8.10
CA ARG A 84 -16.04 18.04 -7.27
C ARG A 84 -16.17 16.57 -6.85
N LYS A 85 -15.54 15.65 -7.59
CA LYS A 85 -15.44 14.24 -7.19
C LYS A 85 -14.69 14.04 -5.86
N LEU A 86 -13.92 15.03 -5.43
CA LEU A 86 -13.21 15.02 -4.15
C LEU A 86 -14.09 15.48 -2.99
N ASP A 87 -15.28 16.04 -3.23
CA ASP A 87 -16.16 16.56 -2.18
C ASP A 87 -16.64 15.46 -1.23
N ILE A 88 -16.73 14.22 -1.74
CA ILE A 88 -17.08 13.04 -0.95
C ILE A 88 -15.97 12.61 0.02
N TRP A 89 -14.73 13.09 -0.15
CA TRP A 89 -13.60 12.64 0.66
C TRP A 89 -13.77 13.06 2.10
N SER A 90 -13.85 12.10 2.99
CA SER A 90 -13.93 12.29 4.44
C SER A 90 -13.24 11.11 5.11
N LYS A 91 -12.91 11.22 6.40
CA LYS A 91 -12.36 10.08 7.14
C LYS A 91 -13.32 8.89 7.11
N ASP A 92 -14.63 9.14 7.17
CA ASP A 92 -15.63 8.08 7.11
C ASP A 92 -15.72 7.43 5.73
N PHE A 93 -15.66 8.23 4.65
CA PHE A 93 -15.54 7.69 3.29
C PHE A 93 -14.31 6.77 3.16
N PHE A 94 -13.16 7.20 3.66
CA PHE A 94 -11.94 6.38 3.61
C PHE A 94 -12.02 5.15 4.51
N ARG A 95 -12.67 5.21 5.68
CA ARG A 95 -12.92 4.04 6.53
C ARG A 95 -13.82 3.03 5.82
N SER A 96 -14.92 3.48 5.21
CA SER A 96 -15.78 2.61 4.42
C SER A 96 -15.03 2.00 3.25
N ALA A 97 -14.16 2.76 2.58
CA ALA A 97 -13.32 2.24 1.51
C ALA A 97 -12.31 1.18 2.02
N ALA A 98 -11.68 1.40 3.18
CA ALA A 98 -10.76 0.46 3.79
C ALA A 98 -11.46 -0.87 4.16
N GLN A 99 -12.72 -0.82 4.60
CA GLN A 99 -13.52 -2.02 4.91
C GLN A 99 -13.85 -2.88 3.68
N MET A 100 -13.77 -2.31 2.46
CA MET A 100 -13.94 -3.09 1.24
C MET A 100 -12.70 -3.94 0.90
N ILE A 101 -11.57 -3.72 1.57
CA ILE A 101 -10.36 -4.55 1.41
C ILE A 101 -10.55 -5.83 2.22
N VAL A 102 -10.86 -6.92 1.53
CA VAL A 102 -10.99 -8.24 2.16
C VAL A 102 -9.62 -8.91 2.21
N VAL A 103 -9.15 -9.20 3.43
CA VAL A 103 -8.00 -10.08 3.70
C VAL A 103 -8.57 -11.40 4.18
N ILE A 104 -8.43 -12.46 3.37
CA ILE A 104 -8.93 -13.82 3.63
C ILE A 104 -7.79 -14.78 3.93
#